data_AF-Q2GGB9-F1
#
_entry.id   AF-Q2GGB9-F1
#
_cell.length_a   1.000
_cell.length_b   1.000
_cell.length_c   1.000
_cell.angle_alpha   90.00
_cell.angle_beta   90.00
_cell.angle_gamma   90.00
#
_symmetry.space_group_name_H-M   'P 1'
#
loop_
_entity.id
_entity.type
_entity.pdbx_description
1 polymer ?
#
loop_
_entity_poly.entity_id
_entity_poly.type
_entity_poly.pdbx_seq_one_letter_code
_entity_poly.pdbx_strand_id
1 'polypeptide(L)'
;MNKTQSLSVLLTCFLIFAAAALLYRFRNDIGGYPYLNVAAILIMAVMAIAMLVTIVHIAMMCSQSYTKIEAALPSIEEGKQVIVFVPLTENTVRRLNFGSEISKIECDGRASILNLGPKREKSIVLKVTRKYGLCSQKTVNVGVDGSRKCAVLFNNQQAAQIEGPGLYCITKFNKNSEKLRSELQDDISMSIEYVETTHAGDLLVYYTYNRRQLTESSMSFLLNKNVEDKSHTASDGGDTITLYEVVLRGLLRSCPSSPTLIFPSDDCQDSEAWVNSGDGRLALSFLLHFSPASILGSADRLKDKTLVQKVRFFRDYIIEKDLNPNDDDLPVLGDKIKYKFFETHDKLSSYRNLENRFTTRGISFFRLLRDQVQGDDIVAGMLALAAHQFRDATEPETRSNMCLRNILNVEGKHDMTEEVRQLFGSGPDSLSGNDPYSIITFASYKLMGLGISPALKFLQPSLGPACTLRELVNGARKYVMDIYWSNIVVPDMALDGVNFGPIEDTCLCTGRDIEIDSSSDDVSLTSEIDVCCFGGCSMNPYSRMR
;
A
#
# COMPACT_ATOMS: atom_id res chain seq x y z
N MET A 1 45.91 -6.34 11.29
CA MET A 1 45.50 -5.93 12.65
C MET A 1 45.60 -4.43 12.76
N ASN A 2 44.53 -3.76 13.17
CA ASN A 2 44.55 -2.30 13.39
C ASN A 2 45.51 -1.95 14.53
N LYS A 3 46.12 -0.75 14.50
CA LYS A 3 47.03 -0.25 15.56
C LYS A 3 46.39 -0.33 16.96
N THR A 4 45.08 -0.08 17.05
CA THR A 4 44.27 -0.20 18.27
C THR A 4 44.09 -1.65 18.75
N GLN A 5 43.94 -2.62 17.84
CA GLN A 5 43.88 -4.05 18.20
C GLN A 5 45.24 -4.55 18.72
N SER A 6 46.33 -4.10 18.09
CA SER A 6 47.69 -4.42 18.57
C SER A 6 47.96 -3.80 19.95
N LEU A 7 47.56 -2.55 20.17
CA LEU A 7 47.69 -1.87 21.47
C LEU A 7 46.88 -2.58 22.57
N SER A 8 45.65 -3.00 22.27
CA SER A 8 44.79 -3.71 23.24
C SER A 8 45.38 -5.05 23.65
N VAL A 9 45.86 -5.87 22.70
CA VAL A 9 46.50 -7.16 23.01
C VAL A 9 47.78 -6.95 23.84
N LEU A 10 48.57 -5.93 23.50
CA LEU A 10 49.80 -5.58 24.21
C LEU A 10 49.51 -5.15 25.65
N LEU A 11 48.45 -4.36 25.88
CA LEU A 11 47.99 -3.97 27.23
C LEU A 11 47.53 -5.18 28.05
N THR A 12 46.80 -6.12 27.44
CA THR A 12 46.39 -7.37 28.11
C THR A 12 47.59 -8.24 28.49
N CYS A 13 48.60 -8.35 27.62
CA CYS A 13 49.84 -9.05 27.93
C CYS A 13 50.59 -8.42 29.12
N PHE A 14 50.67 -7.08 29.18
CA PHE A 14 51.27 -6.37 30.33
C PHE A 14 50.49 -6.63 31.63
N LEU A 15 49.16 -6.64 31.59
CA LEU A 15 48.33 -6.93 32.77
C LEU A 15 48.52 -8.37 33.28
N ILE A 16 48.59 -9.35 32.38
CA ILE A 16 48.87 -10.75 32.75
C ILE A 16 50.26 -10.88 33.37
N PHE A 17 51.26 -10.21 32.80
CA PHE A 17 52.63 -10.23 33.31
C PHE A 17 52.73 -9.59 34.71
N ALA A 18 52.05 -8.45 34.92
CA ALA A 18 51.99 -7.78 36.21
C ALA A 18 51.27 -8.65 37.27
N ALA A 19 50.17 -9.32 36.90
CA ALA A 19 49.46 -10.23 37.78
C ALA A 19 50.33 -11.44 38.18
N ALA A 20 51.05 -12.04 37.23
CA ALA A 20 51.96 -13.16 37.49
C ALA A 20 53.14 -12.76 38.38
N ALA A 21 53.73 -11.57 38.14
CA ALA A 21 54.83 -11.04 38.95
C ALA A 21 54.38 -10.73 40.39
N LEU A 22 53.17 -10.17 40.57
CA LEU A 22 52.59 -9.94 41.90
C LEU A 22 52.31 -11.25 42.62
N LEU A 23 51.70 -12.24 41.95
CA LEU A 23 51.47 -13.59 42.50
C LEU A 23 52.77 -14.26 42.94
N TYR A 24 53.84 -14.15 42.14
CA TYR A 24 55.16 -14.69 42.48
C TYR A 24 55.76 -14.01 43.70
N ARG A 25 55.70 -12.67 43.77
CA ARG A 25 56.22 -11.88 44.89
C ARG A 25 55.46 -12.15 46.19
N PHE A 26 54.12 -12.19 46.13
CA PHE A 26 53.30 -12.46 47.31
C PHE A 26 53.40 -13.90 47.79
N ARG A 27 53.69 -14.88 46.92
CA ARG A 27 53.89 -16.28 47.31
C ARG A 27 55.06 -16.48 48.28
N ASN A 28 56.09 -15.63 48.20
CA ASN A 28 57.28 -15.74 49.05
C ASN A 28 57.11 -15.06 50.42
N ASP A 29 56.14 -14.16 50.59
CA ASP A 29 55.95 -13.35 51.81
C ASP A 29 54.67 -13.70 52.62
N ILE A 30 54.00 -14.82 52.30
CA ILE A 30 52.68 -15.24 52.85
C ILE A 30 52.65 -15.35 54.39
N GLY A 31 53.80 -15.52 55.06
CA GLY A 31 53.86 -15.79 56.50
C GLY A 31 53.88 -14.56 57.44
N GLY A 32 54.10 -13.34 56.94
CA GLY A 32 54.54 -12.23 57.81
C GLY A 32 53.48 -11.20 58.24
N TYR A 33 52.57 -10.79 57.35
CA TYR A 33 51.81 -9.54 57.54
C TYR A 33 50.38 -9.58 56.96
N PRO A 34 49.32 -9.58 57.81
CA PRO A 34 47.93 -9.76 57.36
C PRO A 34 47.38 -8.61 56.52
N TYR A 35 47.90 -7.38 56.66
CA TYR A 35 47.47 -6.22 55.87
C TYR A 35 47.90 -6.29 54.40
N LEU A 36 49.00 -6.98 54.09
CA LEU A 36 49.48 -7.20 52.73
C LEU A 36 48.58 -8.17 51.96
N ASN A 37 47.94 -9.13 52.65
CA ASN A 37 47.00 -10.07 52.03
C ASN A 37 45.72 -9.38 51.54
N VAL A 38 45.18 -8.44 52.32
CA VAL A 38 43.98 -7.67 51.93
C VAL A 38 44.26 -6.79 50.72
N ALA A 39 45.41 -6.10 50.70
CA ALA A 39 45.84 -5.29 49.56
C ALA A 39 46.07 -6.14 48.30
N ALA A 40 46.69 -7.31 48.44
CA ALA A 40 46.92 -8.23 47.33
C ALA A 40 45.62 -8.76 46.71
N ILE A 41 44.64 -9.15 47.54
CA ILE A 41 43.31 -9.59 47.08
C ILE A 41 42.61 -8.47 46.33
N LEU A 42 42.68 -7.23 46.83
CA LEU A 42 42.04 -6.07 46.20
C LEU A 42 42.67 -5.74 44.85
N ILE A 43 44.00 -5.77 44.74
CA ILE A 43 44.73 -5.56 43.48
C ILE A 43 44.40 -6.68 42.48
N MET A 44 44.38 -7.94 42.92
CA MET A 44 44.02 -9.09 42.08
C MET A 44 42.57 -8.98 41.57
N ALA A 45 41.64 -8.55 42.41
CA ALA A 45 40.24 -8.33 42.02
C ALA A 45 40.10 -7.21 40.97
N VAL A 46 40.79 -6.08 41.15
CA VAL A 46 40.80 -4.98 40.17
C VAL A 46 41.41 -5.43 38.84
N MET A 47 42.50 -6.20 38.88
CA MET A 47 43.15 -6.75 37.69
C MET A 47 42.27 -7.77 36.96
N ALA A 48 41.53 -8.62 37.69
CA ALA A 48 40.59 -9.56 37.10
C ALA A 48 39.42 -8.84 36.40
N ILE A 49 38.87 -7.79 37.02
CA ILE A 49 37.83 -6.96 36.41
C ILE A 49 38.37 -6.27 35.15
N ALA A 50 39.58 -5.69 35.22
CA ALA A 50 40.21 -5.04 34.07
C ALA A 50 40.42 -6.03 32.90
N MET A 51 40.92 -7.24 33.19
CA MET A 51 41.06 -8.31 32.19
C MET A 51 39.72 -8.69 31.55
N LEU A 52 38.67 -8.84 32.36
CA LEU A 52 37.33 -9.19 31.88
C LEU A 52 36.75 -8.10 30.96
N VAL A 53 36.94 -6.83 31.31
CA VAL A 53 36.56 -5.69 30.46
C VAL A 53 37.34 -5.69 29.14
N THR A 54 38.65 -5.93 29.16
CA THR A 54 39.44 -6.03 27.91
C THR A 54 39.04 -7.23 27.05
N ILE A 55 38.73 -8.39 27.63
CA ILE A 55 38.28 -9.57 26.86
C ILE A 55 36.93 -9.29 26.21
N VAL A 56 35.99 -8.67 26.94
CA VAL A 56 34.70 -8.24 26.38
C VAL A 56 34.91 -7.23 25.25
N HIS A 57 35.83 -6.26 25.43
CA HIS A 57 36.16 -5.28 24.39
C HIS A 57 36.79 -5.93 23.15
N ILE A 58 37.72 -6.88 23.33
CA ILE A 58 38.33 -7.65 22.23
C ILE A 58 37.27 -8.51 21.53
N ALA A 59 36.38 -9.17 22.27
CA ALA A 59 35.28 -9.96 21.68
C ALA A 59 34.30 -9.06 20.88
N MET A 60 34.00 -7.86 21.37
CA MET A 60 33.23 -6.85 20.62
C MET A 60 33.95 -6.38 19.35
N MET A 61 35.28 -6.27 19.38
CA MET A 61 36.09 -5.84 18.22
C MET A 61 36.34 -6.97 17.21
N CYS A 62 36.49 -8.21 17.65
CA CYS A 62 36.69 -9.38 16.78
C CYS A 62 35.39 -9.87 16.13
N SER A 63 34.23 -9.56 16.72
CA SER A 63 32.91 -9.85 16.13
C SER A 63 32.46 -8.80 15.09
N GLN A 64 33.31 -7.82 14.78
CA GLN A 64 33.14 -6.95 13.60
C GLN A 64 33.53 -7.73 12.34
N SER A 65 32.64 -8.62 11.89
CA SER A 65 32.74 -9.20 10.55
C SER A 65 32.53 -8.07 9.53
N TYR A 66 33.54 -7.81 8.70
CA TYR A 66 33.55 -6.71 7.75
C TYR A 66 32.57 -6.97 6.60
N THR A 67 31.43 -6.27 6.55
CA THR A 67 30.75 -6.01 5.27
C THR A 67 31.60 -4.99 4.52
N LYS A 68 32.31 -5.47 3.50
CA LYS A 68 33.11 -4.63 2.61
C LYS A 68 32.14 -3.85 1.73
N ILE A 69 32.35 -2.54 1.59
CA ILE A 69 31.74 -1.84 0.46
C ILE A 69 32.35 -2.46 -0.78
N GLU A 70 31.53 -3.14 -1.58
CA GLU A 70 32.01 -3.80 -2.77
C GLU A 70 32.16 -2.76 -3.89
N ALA A 71 33.36 -2.71 -4.46
CA ALA A 71 33.63 -1.91 -5.66
C ALA A 71 32.97 -2.51 -6.90
N ALA A 72 32.68 -3.82 -6.87
CA ALA A 72 31.98 -4.52 -7.92
C ALA A 72 30.52 -4.75 -7.54
N LEU A 73 29.66 -4.82 -8.55
CA LEU A 73 28.27 -5.23 -8.40
C LEU A 73 28.19 -6.74 -8.12
N PRO A 74 27.22 -7.20 -7.32
CA PRO A 74 27.03 -8.63 -7.09
C PRO A 74 26.68 -9.36 -8.40
N SER A 75 27.28 -10.53 -8.60
CA SER A 75 26.93 -11.39 -9.74
C SER A 75 25.58 -12.05 -9.52
N ILE A 76 24.74 -12.07 -10.56
CA ILE A 76 23.42 -12.70 -10.53
C ILE A 76 23.51 -14.09 -11.16
N GLU A 77 23.14 -15.13 -10.40
CA GLU A 77 22.86 -16.45 -10.96
C GLU A 77 21.50 -16.42 -11.70
N GLU A 78 21.54 -16.20 -13.01
CA GLU A 78 20.35 -16.06 -13.85
C GLU A 78 19.40 -17.27 -13.70
N GLY A 79 18.11 -16.97 -13.49
CA GLY A 79 17.06 -17.98 -13.27
C GLY A 79 17.03 -18.61 -11.87
N LYS A 80 18.00 -18.29 -11.00
CA LYS A 80 18.03 -18.77 -9.60
C LYS A 80 17.96 -17.65 -8.58
N GLN A 81 18.47 -16.47 -8.92
CA GLN A 81 18.50 -15.31 -8.04
C GLN A 81 17.87 -14.10 -8.72
N VAL A 82 17.38 -13.19 -7.88
CA VAL A 82 16.91 -11.88 -8.27
C VAL A 82 17.48 -10.86 -7.28
N ILE A 83 17.90 -9.71 -7.80
CA ILE A 83 18.47 -8.63 -6.97
C ILE A 83 17.57 -7.41 -7.08
N VAL A 84 17.24 -6.81 -5.94
CA VAL A 84 16.55 -5.51 -5.90
C VAL A 84 17.55 -4.43 -5.53
N PHE A 85 17.77 -3.50 -6.44
CA PHE A 85 18.64 -2.34 -6.27
C PHE A 85 17.83 -1.14 -5.77
N VAL A 86 18.30 -0.53 -4.69
CA VAL A 86 17.78 0.72 -4.13
C VAL A 86 18.89 1.79 -4.18
N PRO A 87 18.74 2.86 -4.98
CA PRO A 87 19.75 3.87 -5.13
C PRO A 87 19.83 4.72 -3.85
N LEU A 88 21.04 4.90 -3.35
CA LEU A 88 21.32 5.69 -2.15
C LEU A 88 22.24 6.84 -2.50
N THR A 89 22.10 7.98 -1.84
CA THR A 89 23.07 9.08 -2.03
C THR A 89 24.43 8.72 -1.42
N GLU A 90 25.53 9.24 -1.99
CA GLU A 90 26.89 8.99 -1.48
C GLU A 90 27.04 9.32 0.01
N ASN A 91 26.49 10.44 0.45
CA ASN A 91 26.50 10.84 1.86
C ASN A 91 25.83 9.79 2.75
N THR A 92 24.78 9.14 2.24
CA THR A 92 24.06 8.10 2.97
C THR A 92 24.83 6.79 3.02
N VAL A 93 25.48 6.41 1.92
CA VAL A 93 26.40 5.25 1.85
C VAL A 93 27.59 5.44 2.79
N ARG A 94 28.14 6.65 2.87
CA ARG A 94 29.20 7.00 3.86
C ARG A 94 28.70 6.94 5.30
N ARG A 95 27.44 7.28 5.58
CA ARG A 95 26.86 7.12 6.93
C ARG A 95 26.55 5.66 7.30
N LEU A 96 26.37 4.82 6.28
CA LEU A 96 26.27 3.38 6.39
C LEU A 96 27.64 2.69 6.48
N ASN A 97 28.77 3.41 6.44
CA ASN A 97 30.09 2.77 6.59
C ASN A 97 30.32 2.16 7.98
N PHE A 98 31.10 1.07 7.99
CA PHE A 98 31.60 0.23 9.09
C PHE A 98 30.75 -1.00 9.55
N GLY A 99 31.11 -2.18 9.01
CA GLY A 99 31.44 -3.39 9.82
C GLY A 99 30.32 -4.31 10.35
N SER A 100 29.12 -4.33 9.77
CA SER A 100 28.00 -5.18 10.25
C SER A 100 26.97 -5.57 9.18
N GLU A 101 26.33 -6.72 9.36
CA GLU A 101 25.24 -7.24 8.51
C GLU A 101 23.97 -6.36 8.66
N ILE A 102 23.30 -6.07 7.54
CA ILE A 102 22.01 -5.38 7.53
C ILE A 102 20.95 -6.39 7.90
N SER A 103 20.30 -6.19 9.05
CA SER A 103 19.33 -7.15 9.59
C SER A 103 17.88 -6.76 9.35
N LYS A 104 17.60 -5.50 9.02
CA LYS A 104 16.25 -4.99 8.83
C LYS A 104 16.23 -3.71 8.00
N ILE A 105 15.28 -3.60 7.09
CA ILE A 105 14.99 -2.40 6.31
C ILE A 105 13.52 -2.06 6.50
N GLU A 106 13.19 -0.82 6.85
CA GLU A 106 11.79 -0.37 7.05
C GLU A 106 11.60 1.03 6.47
N CYS A 107 10.41 1.37 5.98
CA CYS A 107 10.11 2.76 5.64
C CYS A 107 9.89 3.59 6.92
N ASP A 108 10.57 4.72 7.02
CA ASP A 108 10.26 5.74 8.01
C ASP A 108 9.22 6.69 7.44
N GLY A 109 7.94 6.33 7.57
CA GLY A 109 6.84 7.12 7.05
C GLY A 109 6.86 8.58 7.54
N ARG A 110 7.24 8.80 8.81
CA ARG A 110 7.33 10.17 9.37
C ARG A 110 8.48 10.96 8.74
N ALA A 111 9.67 10.38 8.62
CA ALA A 111 10.81 11.05 7.99
C ALA A 111 10.60 11.29 6.48
N SER A 112 9.91 10.36 5.81
CA SER A 112 9.52 10.46 4.40
C SER A 112 8.51 11.60 4.18
N ILE A 113 7.57 11.80 5.11
CA ILE A 113 6.64 12.95 5.09
C ILE A 113 7.36 14.27 5.40
N LEU A 114 8.35 14.26 6.29
CA LEU A 114 9.08 15.45 6.76
C LEU A 114 10.19 15.93 5.80
N ASN A 115 10.54 15.17 4.76
CA ASN A 115 11.49 15.55 3.68
C ASN A 115 12.86 16.07 4.18
N LEU A 116 13.63 15.22 4.87
CA LEU A 116 14.90 15.57 5.54
C LEU A 116 16.14 15.75 4.61
N GLY A 117 15.96 15.92 3.29
CA GLY A 117 17.07 16.10 2.35
C GLY A 117 17.45 17.58 2.14
N PRO A 118 18.75 17.91 1.91
CA PRO A 118 19.19 19.29 1.67
C PRO A 118 18.61 19.94 0.41
N LYS A 119 17.94 19.17 -0.47
CA LYS A 119 17.31 19.66 -1.71
C LYS A 119 15.78 19.60 -1.76
N ARG A 120 15.06 19.23 -0.68
CA ARG A 120 13.58 19.15 -0.65
C ARG A 120 12.95 18.40 -1.85
N GLU A 121 13.66 17.46 -2.46
CA GLU A 121 13.04 16.52 -3.41
C GLU A 121 12.33 15.44 -2.57
N LYS A 122 11.12 15.05 -2.98
CA LYS A 122 10.30 14.04 -2.28
C LYS A 122 11.07 12.71 -2.27
N SER A 123 11.78 12.40 -1.20
CA SER A 123 12.61 11.19 -1.09
C SER A 123 12.06 10.27 0.00
N ILE A 124 11.80 9.01 -0.35
CA ILE A 124 11.46 7.96 0.63
C ILE A 124 12.67 7.75 1.54
N VAL A 125 12.43 7.68 2.85
CA VAL A 125 13.46 7.49 3.87
C VAL A 125 13.33 6.10 4.46
N LEU A 126 14.38 5.30 4.35
CA LEU A 126 14.48 3.96 4.91
C LEU A 126 15.23 3.97 6.25
N LYS A 127 14.68 3.28 7.24
CA LYS A 127 15.36 2.85 8.46
C LYS A 127 16.10 1.56 8.18
N VAL A 128 17.42 1.65 8.08
CA VAL A 128 18.29 0.49 7.93
C VAL A 128 18.87 0.15 9.30
N THR A 129 18.51 -1.01 9.83
CA THR A 129 19.02 -1.53 11.11
C THR A 129 20.11 -2.56 10.85
N ARG A 130 21.21 -2.40 11.57
CA ARG A 130 22.39 -3.27 11.48
C ARG A 130 22.71 -3.89 12.83
N LYS A 131 23.18 -5.13 12.82
CA LYS A 131 23.66 -5.85 14.02
C LYS A 131 25.16 -5.73 14.17
N TYR A 132 25.61 -5.13 15.27
CA TYR A 132 27.00 -5.01 15.67
C TYR A 132 27.31 -6.08 16.72
N GLY A 133 28.20 -7.01 16.38
CA GLY A 133 28.63 -8.08 17.27
C GLY A 133 27.45 -8.87 17.88
N LEU A 134 27.58 -9.23 19.16
CA LEU A 134 26.65 -10.16 19.83
C LEU A 134 25.34 -9.51 20.30
N CYS A 135 25.27 -8.20 20.54
CA CYS A 135 24.09 -7.58 21.17
C CYS A 135 23.78 -6.12 20.77
N SER A 136 24.63 -5.41 20.03
CA SER A 136 24.34 -4.02 19.68
C SER A 136 23.64 -3.93 18.33
N GLN A 137 22.65 -3.04 18.24
CA GLN A 137 21.99 -2.71 16.97
C GLN A 137 22.06 -1.20 16.78
N LYS A 138 22.30 -0.76 15.54
CA LYS A 138 22.21 0.66 15.17
C LYS A 138 21.25 0.78 14.00
N THR A 139 20.30 1.69 14.13
CA THR A 139 19.39 2.07 13.06
C THR A 139 19.83 3.41 12.50
N VAL A 140 19.94 3.49 11.18
CA VAL A 140 20.30 4.70 10.45
C VAL A 140 19.20 5.02 9.46
N ASN A 141 18.78 6.28 9.41
CA ASN A 141 17.85 6.78 8.40
C ASN A 141 18.63 7.12 7.12
N VAL A 142 18.15 6.57 6.01
CA VAL A 142 18.80 6.50 4.71
C VAL A 142 17.82 7.03 3.68
N GLY A 143 18.17 8.11 2.98
CA GLY A 143 17.32 8.62 1.90
C GLY A 143 17.53 7.81 0.61
N VAL A 144 16.44 7.34 0.01
CA VAL A 144 16.44 6.82 -1.37
C VAL A 144 16.66 8.01 -2.30
N ASP A 145 17.60 7.87 -3.21
CA ASP A 145 17.96 8.91 -4.17
C ASP A 145 16.87 9.07 -5.22
N GLY A 146 16.02 10.09 -5.09
CA GLY A 146 14.89 10.35 -5.99
C GLY A 146 15.28 10.73 -7.43
N SER A 147 16.56 10.98 -7.70
CA SER A 147 17.05 11.21 -9.07
C SER A 147 17.30 9.91 -9.85
N ARG A 148 17.35 8.77 -9.15
CA ARG A 148 17.55 7.43 -9.71
C ARG A 148 16.39 6.53 -9.34
N LYS A 149 16.09 5.53 -10.18
CA LYS A 149 15.00 4.59 -9.91
C LYS A 149 15.51 3.33 -9.22
N CYS A 150 14.74 2.78 -8.29
CA CYS A 150 14.94 1.41 -7.84
C CYS A 150 14.73 0.44 -9.03
N ALA A 151 15.44 -0.68 -9.03
CA ALA A 151 15.40 -1.64 -10.13
C ALA A 151 15.38 -3.08 -9.62
N VAL A 152 14.67 -3.95 -10.34
CA VAL A 152 14.77 -5.41 -10.15
C VAL A 152 15.63 -5.98 -11.26
N LEU A 153 16.70 -6.67 -10.86
CA LEU A 153 17.74 -7.19 -11.74
C LEU A 153 17.65 -8.73 -11.76
N PHE A 154 17.52 -9.28 -12.95
CA PHE A 154 17.36 -10.71 -13.20
C PHE A 154 18.60 -11.34 -13.84
N ASN A 155 19.51 -10.53 -14.39
CA ASN A 155 20.75 -10.99 -15.00
C ASN A 155 21.88 -9.95 -14.91
N ASN A 156 23.09 -10.40 -15.22
CA ASN A 156 24.30 -9.57 -15.13
C ASN A 156 24.33 -8.41 -16.14
N GLN A 157 23.59 -8.51 -17.26
CA GLN A 157 23.51 -7.42 -18.24
C GLN A 157 22.73 -6.22 -17.66
N GLN A 158 21.62 -6.49 -16.97
CA GLN A 158 20.85 -5.47 -16.26
C GLN A 158 21.65 -4.87 -15.11
N ALA A 159 22.36 -5.70 -14.35
CA ALA A 159 23.24 -5.21 -13.28
C ALA A 159 24.30 -4.25 -13.83
N ALA A 160 24.92 -4.57 -14.98
CA ALA A 160 25.94 -3.73 -15.59
C ALA A 160 25.46 -2.33 -16.03
N GLN A 161 24.14 -2.10 -16.11
CA GLN A 161 23.54 -0.80 -16.45
C GLN A 161 23.30 0.09 -15.21
N ILE A 162 23.50 -0.43 -14.00
CA ILE A 162 23.31 0.32 -12.77
C ILE A 162 24.54 1.17 -12.47
N GLU A 163 24.31 2.48 -12.33
CA GLU A 163 25.35 3.46 -12.01
C GLU A 163 25.19 4.01 -10.58
N GLY A 164 26.34 4.20 -9.93
CA GLY A 164 26.45 4.82 -8.62
C GLY A 164 26.10 3.93 -7.43
N PRO A 165 26.13 4.51 -6.22
CA PRO A 165 26.04 3.75 -4.99
C PRO A 165 24.60 3.35 -4.64
N GLY A 166 24.45 2.22 -3.97
CA GLY A 166 23.15 1.78 -3.48
C GLY A 166 23.18 0.49 -2.67
N LEU A 167 21.99 0.09 -2.23
CA LEU A 167 21.72 -1.13 -1.49
C LEU A 167 21.22 -2.20 -2.47
N TYR A 168 21.77 -3.41 -2.36
CA TYR A 168 21.42 -4.55 -3.19
C TYR A 168 20.89 -5.66 -2.27
N CYS A 169 19.61 -5.99 -2.41
CA CYS A 169 18.96 -7.07 -1.68
C CYS A 169 18.85 -8.30 -2.58
N ILE A 170 19.48 -9.41 -2.20
CA ILE A 170 19.54 -10.65 -2.99
C ILE A 170 18.52 -11.66 -2.44
N THR A 171 17.67 -12.19 -3.31
CA THR A 171 16.72 -13.26 -2.96
C THR A 171 16.73 -14.38 -4.01
N LYS A 172 16.17 -15.54 -3.65
CA LYS A 172 15.91 -16.60 -4.62
C LYS A 172 14.85 -16.17 -5.63
N PHE A 173 15.06 -16.55 -6.88
CA PHE A 173 14.05 -16.44 -7.92
C PHE A 173 12.86 -17.36 -7.61
N ASN A 174 11.66 -16.81 -7.67
CA ASN A 174 10.41 -17.51 -7.38
C ASN A 174 9.25 -16.99 -8.23
N LYS A 175 8.08 -17.63 -8.09
CA LYS A 175 6.85 -17.28 -8.83
C LYS A 175 6.42 -15.82 -8.66
N ASN A 176 6.63 -15.21 -7.49
CA ASN A 176 6.26 -13.82 -7.24
C ASN A 176 7.20 -12.86 -7.99
N SER A 177 8.52 -13.11 -7.94
CA SER A 177 9.49 -12.32 -8.70
C SER A 177 9.35 -12.51 -10.21
N GLU A 178 8.96 -13.71 -10.67
CA GLU A 178 8.65 -13.99 -12.07
C GLU A 178 7.41 -13.23 -12.54
N LYS A 179 6.35 -13.25 -11.73
CA LYS A 179 5.13 -12.50 -12.00
C LYS A 179 5.39 -11.00 -12.10
N LEU A 180 6.13 -10.43 -11.14
CA LEU A 180 6.48 -9.01 -11.19
C LEU A 180 7.34 -8.68 -12.42
N ARG A 181 8.24 -9.58 -12.84
CA ARG A 181 9.03 -9.41 -14.07
C ARG A 181 8.14 -9.23 -15.29
N SER A 182 7.13 -10.09 -15.45
CA SER A 182 6.17 -9.99 -16.56
C SER A 182 5.36 -8.70 -16.47
N GLU A 183 4.89 -8.33 -15.28
CA GLU A 183 4.11 -7.10 -15.08
C GLU A 183 4.93 -5.84 -15.39
N LEU A 184 6.21 -5.78 -15.00
CA LEU A 184 7.12 -4.67 -15.33
C LEU A 184 7.43 -4.57 -16.83
N GLN A 185 7.38 -5.69 -17.57
CA GLN A 185 7.57 -5.70 -19.02
C GLN A 185 6.29 -5.24 -19.76
N ASP A 186 5.13 -5.57 -19.22
CA ASP A 186 3.83 -5.28 -19.84
C ASP A 186 3.30 -3.87 -19.51
N ASP A 187 3.64 -3.30 -18.35
CA ASP A 187 3.14 -2.01 -17.88
C ASP A 187 4.27 -1.00 -17.62
N ILE A 188 4.46 -0.09 -18.59
CA ILE A 188 5.49 0.96 -18.58
C ILE A 188 5.28 1.97 -17.43
N SER A 189 4.08 2.02 -16.84
CA SER A 189 3.78 2.90 -15.72
C SER A 189 4.24 2.35 -14.36
N MET A 190 4.64 1.08 -14.30
CA MET A 190 5.15 0.47 -13.08
C MET A 190 6.56 0.99 -12.74
N SER A 191 6.74 1.45 -11.51
CA SER A 191 8.06 1.82 -10.97
C SER A 191 8.26 1.26 -9.57
N ILE A 192 9.44 0.69 -9.32
CA ILE A 192 9.81 0.27 -7.97
C ILE A 192 10.16 1.52 -7.15
N GLU A 193 9.57 1.65 -5.98
CA GLU A 193 9.78 2.80 -5.10
C GLU A 193 10.80 2.49 -4.00
N TYR A 194 10.60 1.39 -3.28
CA TYR A 194 11.46 1.01 -2.15
C TYR A 194 11.28 -0.47 -1.74
N VAL A 195 12.02 -0.90 -0.72
CA VAL A 195 11.93 -2.24 -0.13
C VAL A 195 11.82 -2.21 1.39
N GLU A 196 11.24 -3.25 1.97
CA GLU A 196 11.20 -3.50 3.40
C GLU A 196 11.52 -4.96 3.72
N THR A 197 11.92 -5.23 4.96
CA THR A 197 12.07 -6.57 5.50
C THR A 197 10.91 -6.88 6.44
N THR A 198 10.21 -7.99 6.20
CA THR A 198 9.14 -8.44 7.10
C THR A 198 9.70 -8.95 8.43
N HIS A 199 8.84 -9.15 9.42
CA HIS A 199 9.23 -9.80 10.69
C HIS A 199 9.79 -11.22 10.49
N ALA A 200 9.43 -11.90 9.40
CA ALA A 200 9.92 -13.23 9.06
C ALA A 200 11.29 -13.22 8.34
N GLY A 201 11.82 -12.05 7.98
CA GLY A 201 13.07 -11.91 7.22
C GLY A 201 12.88 -11.91 5.71
N ASP A 202 11.64 -11.84 5.23
CA ASP A 202 11.35 -11.77 3.79
C ASP A 202 11.54 -10.35 3.24
N LEU A 203 11.94 -10.24 1.98
CA LEU A 203 12.00 -8.99 1.23
C LEU A 203 10.63 -8.65 0.65
N LEU A 204 10.07 -7.52 1.05
CA LEU A 204 8.89 -6.92 0.46
C LEU A 204 9.30 -5.79 -0.47
N VAL A 205 8.95 -5.90 -1.75
CA VAL A 205 9.25 -4.90 -2.78
C VAL A 205 8.01 -4.07 -3.03
N TYR A 206 8.11 -2.76 -2.82
CA TYR A 206 7.02 -1.82 -3.04
C TYR A 206 7.18 -1.13 -4.38
N TYR A 207 6.10 -1.09 -5.15
CA TYR A 207 6.06 -0.50 -6.46
C TYR A 207 4.80 0.34 -6.66
N THR A 208 4.96 1.43 -7.40
CA THR A 208 3.87 2.25 -7.91
C THR A 208 3.49 1.80 -9.30
N TYR A 209 2.24 2.01 -9.66
CA TYR A 209 1.76 1.86 -11.02
C TYR A 209 0.64 2.88 -11.28
N ASN A 210 0.54 3.37 -12.51
CA ASN A 210 -0.63 4.14 -12.90
C ASN A 210 -1.76 3.14 -13.08
N ARG A 211 -2.80 3.23 -12.26
CA ARG A 211 -4.01 2.46 -12.55
C ARG A 211 -4.48 2.82 -13.95
N ARG A 212 -4.69 1.81 -14.81
CA ARG A 212 -5.14 1.95 -16.21
C ARG A 212 -6.13 3.12 -16.34
N GLN A 213 -5.84 4.05 -17.26
CA GLN A 213 -6.82 5.06 -17.67
C GLN A 213 -8.14 4.34 -17.99
N LEU A 214 -9.25 4.92 -17.56
CA LEU A 214 -10.54 4.35 -17.91
C LEU A 214 -10.63 4.32 -19.43
N THR A 215 -10.92 3.14 -20.00
CA THR A 215 -11.25 3.08 -21.42
C THR A 215 -12.56 3.82 -21.66
N GLU A 216 -12.76 4.31 -22.88
CA GLU A 216 -14.01 5.00 -23.27
C GLU A 216 -15.26 4.15 -22.98
N SER A 217 -15.18 2.84 -23.19
CA SER A 217 -16.25 1.89 -22.83
C SER A 217 -16.54 1.85 -21.33
N SER A 218 -15.50 1.90 -20.49
CA SER A 218 -15.63 1.94 -19.04
C SER A 218 -16.18 3.27 -18.56
N MET A 219 -15.73 4.38 -19.16
CA MET A 219 -16.29 5.72 -18.90
C MET A 219 -17.79 5.77 -19.24
N SER A 220 -18.16 5.30 -20.43
CA SER A 220 -19.55 5.22 -20.88
C SER A 220 -20.43 4.40 -19.93
N PHE A 221 -19.92 3.26 -19.48
CA PHE A 221 -20.60 2.42 -18.50
C PHE A 221 -20.84 3.15 -17.16
N LEU A 222 -19.84 3.87 -16.64
CA LEU A 222 -19.98 4.64 -15.40
C LEU A 222 -20.98 5.79 -15.55
N LEU A 223 -20.93 6.50 -16.68
CA LEU A 223 -21.81 7.63 -16.96
C LEU A 223 -23.30 7.25 -16.98
N ASN A 224 -23.62 6.03 -17.40
CA ASN A 224 -24.99 5.50 -17.40
C ASN A 224 -25.48 5.06 -16.00
N LYS A 225 -24.67 5.14 -14.95
CA LYS A 225 -25.11 4.76 -13.59
C LYS A 225 -25.96 5.85 -12.95
N ASN A 226 -27.01 5.44 -12.26
CA ASN A 226 -27.86 6.34 -11.47
C ASN A 226 -27.19 6.65 -10.12
N VAL A 227 -27.31 7.91 -9.68
CA VAL A 227 -26.80 8.49 -8.44
C VAL A 227 -27.87 9.30 -7.75
N GLU A 228 -27.81 9.43 -6.43
CA GLU A 228 -28.73 10.28 -5.67
C GLU A 228 -28.55 11.75 -6.06
N ASP A 229 -29.65 12.42 -6.40
CA ASP A 229 -29.64 13.86 -6.69
C ASP A 229 -29.72 14.66 -5.39
N LYS A 230 -28.55 14.99 -4.81
CA LYS A 230 -28.46 15.84 -3.61
C LYS A 230 -28.82 17.32 -3.87
N SER A 231 -29.06 17.72 -5.12
CA SER A 231 -29.27 19.13 -5.51
C SER A 231 -30.75 19.54 -5.68
N HIS A 232 -31.70 18.62 -5.44
CA HIS A 232 -33.17 18.82 -5.36
C HIS A 232 -33.78 19.89 -6.29
N THR A 233 -34.39 19.47 -7.41
CA THR A 233 -35.50 20.17 -8.09
C THR A 233 -36.42 19.23 -8.92
N ALA A 234 -36.60 17.96 -8.53
CA ALA A 234 -37.54 17.07 -9.22
C ALA A 234 -38.76 16.76 -8.34
N SER A 235 -39.91 17.37 -8.68
CA SER A 235 -41.22 17.09 -8.10
C SER A 235 -41.79 15.71 -8.48
N ASP A 236 -41.07 14.95 -9.31
CA ASP A 236 -41.59 13.74 -9.95
C ASP A 236 -40.75 12.52 -9.52
N GLY A 237 -41.17 11.92 -8.40
CA GLY A 237 -41.15 10.47 -8.17
C GLY A 237 -39.82 9.69 -8.17
N GLY A 238 -38.65 10.32 -8.26
CA GLY A 238 -37.37 9.60 -8.14
C GLY A 238 -36.19 10.48 -7.78
N ASP A 239 -35.60 10.25 -6.61
CA ASP A 239 -34.44 10.97 -6.04
C ASP A 239 -33.10 10.63 -6.72
N THR A 240 -33.12 10.13 -7.96
CA THR A 240 -31.90 9.72 -8.68
C THR A 240 -31.77 10.38 -10.05
N ILE A 241 -30.54 10.73 -10.44
CA ILE A 241 -30.13 11.21 -11.76
C ILE A 241 -28.98 10.36 -12.27
N THR A 242 -28.61 10.45 -13.54
CA THR A 242 -27.42 9.73 -14.04
C THR A 242 -26.14 10.44 -13.64
N LEU A 243 -25.03 9.70 -13.50
CA LEU A 243 -23.71 10.29 -13.32
C LEU A 243 -23.36 11.20 -14.50
N TYR A 244 -23.81 10.83 -15.71
CA TYR A 244 -23.72 11.67 -16.89
C TYR A 244 -24.26 13.07 -16.63
N GLU A 245 -25.47 13.19 -16.10
CA GLU A 245 -26.08 14.48 -15.79
C GLU A 245 -25.29 15.23 -14.72
N VAL A 246 -24.77 14.55 -13.68
CA VAL A 246 -23.93 15.20 -12.66
C VAL A 246 -22.63 15.76 -13.24
N VAL A 247 -21.90 14.96 -14.03
CA VAL A 247 -20.64 15.38 -14.64
C VAL A 247 -20.89 16.56 -15.58
N LEU A 248 -21.95 16.47 -16.39
CA LEU A 248 -22.35 17.51 -17.32
C LEU A 248 -22.75 18.82 -16.60
N ARG A 249 -23.52 18.76 -15.49
CA ARG A 249 -23.80 19.93 -14.64
C ARG A 249 -22.51 20.56 -14.10
N GLY A 250 -21.54 19.73 -13.73
CA GLY A 250 -20.23 20.19 -13.26
C GLY A 250 -19.43 20.91 -14.35
N LEU A 251 -19.35 20.33 -15.55
CA LEU A 251 -18.63 20.88 -16.70
C LEU A 251 -19.27 22.16 -17.23
N LEU A 252 -20.60 22.24 -17.24
CA LEU A 252 -21.37 23.38 -17.74
C LEU A 252 -21.73 24.42 -16.67
N ARG A 253 -21.15 24.32 -15.46
CA ARG A 253 -21.47 25.20 -14.33
C ARG A 253 -21.14 26.67 -14.61
N SER A 254 -20.00 26.93 -15.25
CA SER A 254 -19.55 28.28 -15.64
C SER A 254 -20.05 28.70 -17.03
N CYS A 255 -20.75 27.81 -17.74
CA CYS A 255 -21.23 28.06 -19.09
C CYS A 255 -22.33 29.13 -19.10
N PRO A 256 -22.21 30.20 -19.90
CA PRO A 256 -23.26 31.21 -20.07
C PRO A 256 -24.59 30.60 -20.56
N SER A 257 -25.69 31.34 -20.41
CA SER A 257 -27.00 30.91 -20.91
C SER A 257 -27.27 31.35 -22.36
N SER A 258 -26.53 32.34 -22.87
CA SER A 258 -26.71 32.86 -24.23
C SER A 258 -25.76 32.16 -25.21
N PRO A 259 -26.23 31.59 -26.34
CA PRO A 259 -25.39 30.89 -27.31
C PRO A 259 -24.31 31.79 -27.91
N THR A 260 -24.57 33.09 -28.07
CA THR A 260 -23.61 34.09 -28.57
C THR A 260 -22.39 34.32 -27.66
N LEU A 261 -22.48 33.91 -26.39
CA LEU A 261 -21.36 33.97 -25.44
C LEU A 261 -20.68 32.61 -25.28
N ILE A 262 -21.32 31.53 -25.74
CA ILE A 262 -20.80 30.17 -25.66
C ILE A 262 -19.86 29.91 -26.83
N PHE A 263 -20.30 30.23 -28.05
CA PHE A 263 -19.58 29.97 -29.30
C PHE A 263 -19.05 31.26 -29.92
N PRO A 264 -17.95 31.17 -30.69
CA PRO A 264 -17.46 32.31 -31.45
C PRO A 264 -18.53 32.72 -32.48
N SER A 265 -18.85 34.01 -32.52
CA SER A 265 -19.59 34.62 -33.62
C SER A 265 -18.60 35.08 -34.69
N ASP A 266 -19.08 35.23 -35.94
CA ASP A 266 -18.26 35.73 -37.06
C ASP A 266 -17.65 37.13 -36.79
N ASP A 267 -18.21 37.88 -35.81
CA ASP A 267 -17.79 39.24 -35.44
C ASP A 267 -16.92 39.31 -34.16
N CYS A 268 -16.74 38.20 -33.43
CA CYS A 268 -15.93 38.16 -32.20
C CYS A 268 -14.55 37.56 -32.48
N GLN A 269 -13.51 38.08 -31.83
CA GLN A 269 -12.21 37.41 -31.86
C GLN A 269 -12.37 36.02 -31.25
N ASP A 270 -11.94 34.97 -31.97
CA ASP A 270 -12.08 33.56 -31.59
C ASP A 270 -11.70 33.29 -30.11
N SER A 271 -10.79 34.06 -29.53
CA SER A 271 -10.31 33.88 -28.15
C SER A 271 -11.31 34.20 -27.03
N GLU A 272 -12.42 34.91 -27.30
CA GLU A 272 -13.34 35.38 -26.23
C GLU A 272 -14.50 34.41 -25.93
N ALA A 273 -14.79 33.46 -26.83
CA ALA A 273 -15.90 32.53 -26.65
C ALA A 273 -15.66 31.55 -25.49
N TRP A 274 -16.68 31.28 -24.68
CA TRP A 274 -16.54 30.38 -23.52
C TRP A 274 -16.07 28.98 -23.90
N VAL A 275 -16.48 28.46 -25.07
CA VAL A 275 -16.06 27.13 -25.57
C VAL A 275 -14.54 26.99 -25.69
N ASN A 276 -13.80 28.08 -25.86
CA ASN A 276 -12.35 28.08 -25.98
C ASN A 276 -11.61 28.16 -24.63
N SER A 277 -12.35 28.37 -23.53
CA SER A 277 -11.80 28.27 -22.17
C SER A 277 -11.40 26.82 -21.82
N GLY A 278 -10.66 26.63 -20.72
CA GLY A 278 -10.33 25.28 -20.24
C GLY A 278 -11.57 24.44 -19.93
N ASP A 279 -12.57 25.03 -19.26
CA ASP A 279 -13.84 24.36 -18.95
C ASP A 279 -14.67 24.11 -20.21
N GLY A 280 -14.68 25.06 -21.15
CA GLY A 280 -15.40 24.96 -22.41
C GLY A 280 -14.88 23.85 -23.32
N ARG A 281 -13.55 23.74 -23.45
CA ARG A 281 -12.89 22.69 -24.23
C ARG A 281 -13.16 21.31 -23.65
N LEU A 282 -13.05 21.18 -22.32
CA LEU A 282 -13.39 19.94 -21.61
C LEU A 282 -14.86 19.56 -21.76
N ALA A 283 -15.79 20.52 -21.70
CA ALA A 283 -17.22 20.27 -21.89
C ALA A 283 -17.55 19.85 -23.33
N LEU A 284 -16.93 20.50 -24.33
CA LEU A 284 -17.05 20.15 -25.73
C LEU A 284 -16.51 18.74 -26.00
N SER A 285 -15.30 18.45 -25.51
CA SER A 285 -14.66 17.14 -25.63
C SER A 285 -15.51 16.05 -24.98
N PHE A 286 -16.07 16.30 -23.79
CA PHE A 286 -17.00 15.37 -23.14
C PHE A 286 -18.23 15.07 -23.99
N LEU A 287 -18.83 16.07 -24.63
CA LEU A 287 -20.02 15.89 -25.47
C LEU A 287 -19.72 15.22 -26.83
N LEU A 288 -18.50 15.39 -27.36
CA LEU A 288 -18.02 14.71 -28.56
C LEU A 288 -17.82 13.21 -28.32
N HIS A 289 -17.17 12.84 -27.21
CA HIS A 289 -16.94 11.44 -26.82
C HIS A 289 -18.21 10.77 -26.26
N PHE A 290 -18.94 11.48 -25.41
CA PHE A 290 -20.09 10.95 -24.67
C PHE A 290 -21.33 11.77 -24.99
N SER A 291 -21.85 11.61 -26.21
CA SER A 291 -23.10 12.26 -26.58
C SER A 291 -24.27 11.77 -25.69
N PRO A 292 -25.28 12.61 -25.42
CA PRO A 292 -26.47 12.16 -24.68
C PRO A 292 -27.18 11.00 -25.38
N ALA A 293 -27.11 10.92 -26.71
CA ALA A 293 -27.68 9.83 -27.48
C ALA A 293 -26.92 8.51 -27.25
N SER A 294 -25.58 8.53 -27.17
CA SER A 294 -24.78 7.33 -26.94
C SER A 294 -24.87 6.80 -25.51
N ILE A 295 -25.00 7.70 -24.52
CA ILE A 295 -25.06 7.29 -23.10
C ILE A 295 -26.48 7.05 -22.61
N LEU A 296 -27.39 7.98 -22.87
CA LEU A 296 -28.75 7.96 -22.34
C LEU A 296 -29.78 7.47 -23.36
N GLY A 297 -29.46 7.46 -24.66
CA GLY A 297 -30.39 7.21 -25.75
C GLY A 297 -31.11 8.45 -26.27
N SER A 298 -31.29 9.48 -25.43
CA SER A 298 -31.82 10.80 -25.83
C SER A 298 -31.44 11.88 -24.81
N ALA A 299 -31.24 13.11 -25.28
CA ALA A 299 -31.01 14.28 -24.44
C ALA A 299 -32.23 14.62 -23.55
N ASP A 300 -33.44 14.24 -23.95
CA ASP A 300 -34.67 14.53 -23.20
C ASP A 300 -34.80 13.70 -21.92
N ARG A 301 -33.88 12.75 -21.68
CA ARG A 301 -33.78 11.99 -20.42
C ARG A 301 -33.05 12.75 -19.30
N LEU A 302 -32.41 13.87 -19.61
CA LEU A 302 -31.86 14.77 -18.60
C LEU A 302 -33.00 15.43 -17.83
N LYS A 303 -32.95 15.43 -16.50
CA LYS A 303 -34.01 16.02 -15.67
C LYS A 303 -33.97 17.56 -15.67
N ASP A 304 -32.78 18.14 -15.80
CA ASP A 304 -32.59 19.59 -15.84
C ASP A 304 -32.86 20.17 -17.25
N LYS A 305 -33.99 20.89 -17.39
CA LYS A 305 -34.38 21.54 -18.65
C LYS A 305 -33.38 22.60 -19.14
N THR A 306 -32.69 23.29 -18.24
CA THR A 306 -31.67 24.28 -18.63
C THR A 306 -30.44 23.60 -19.21
N LEU A 307 -30.08 22.44 -18.64
CA LEU A 307 -29.01 21.59 -19.15
C LEU A 307 -29.35 21.02 -20.54
N VAL A 308 -30.60 20.56 -20.73
CA VAL A 308 -31.09 20.10 -22.05
C VAL A 308 -30.89 21.17 -23.12
N GLN A 309 -31.22 22.42 -22.82
CA GLN A 309 -31.07 23.52 -23.77
C GLN A 309 -29.60 23.78 -24.12
N LYS A 310 -28.69 23.83 -23.14
CA LYS A 310 -27.25 23.99 -23.38
C LYS A 310 -26.69 22.84 -24.22
N VAL A 311 -27.06 21.60 -23.91
CA VAL A 311 -26.64 20.43 -24.69
C VAL A 311 -27.08 20.51 -26.15
N ARG A 312 -28.30 21.01 -26.41
CA ARG A 312 -28.76 21.24 -27.80
C ARG A 312 -27.89 22.27 -28.52
N PHE A 313 -27.55 23.39 -27.86
CA PHE A 313 -26.63 24.38 -28.42
C PHE A 313 -25.28 23.76 -28.81
N PHE A 314 -24.68 22.95 -27.92
CA PHE A 314 -23.43 22.25 -28.22
C PHE A 314 -23.56 21.24 -29.35
N ARG A 315 -24.66 20.47 -29.38
CA ARG A 315 -24.92 19.51 -30.45
C ARG A 315 -25.03 20.20 -31.81
N ASP A 316 -25.77 21.30 -31.88
CA ASP A 316 -25.97 22.03 -33.13
C ASP A 316 -24.64 22.65 -33.60
N TYR A 317 -23.82 23.17 -32.68
CA TYR A 317 -22.46 23.67 -32.98
C TYR A 317 -21.51 22.56 -33.48
N ILE A 318 -21.50 21.39 -32.83
CA ILE A 318 -20.67 20.24 -33.25
C ILE A 318 -21.03 19.82 -34.68
N ILE A 319 -22.32 19.76 -35.00
CA ILE A 319 -22.81 19.40 -36.34
C ILE A 319 -22.46 20.48 -37.37
N GLU A 320 -22.68 21.76 -37.04
CA GLU A 320 -22.40 22.87 -37.97
C GLU A 320 -20.91 22.98 -38.32
N LYS A 321 -20.03 22.77 -37.34
CA LYS A 321 -18.58 22.88 -37.49
C LYS A 321 -17.88 21.56 -37.83
N ASP A 322 -18.62 20.47 -38.00
CA ASP A 322 -18.12 19.12 -38.31
C ASP A 322 -16.97 18.68 -37.38
N LEU A 323 -17.17 18.86 -36.08
CA LEU A 323 -16.14 18.60 -35.07
C LEU A 323 -16.03 17.11 -34.76
N ASN A 324 -14.79 16.62 -34.66
CA ASN A 324 -14.49 15.24 -34.29
C ASN A 324 -13.88 15.16 -32.89
N PRO A 325 -14.13 14.06 -32.14
CA PRO A 325 -13.52 13.83 -30.84
C PRO A 325 -11.98 13.80 -30.92
N ASN A 326 -11.33 14.40 -29.93
CA ASN A 326 -9.89 14.31 -29.72
C ASN A 326 -9.60 13.57 -28.41
N ASP A 327 -8.69 12.60 -28.44
CA ASP A 327 -8.36 11.73 -27.32
C ASP A 327 -7.50 12.41 -26.25
N ASP A 328 -6.88 13.56 -26.54
CA ASP A 328 -5.98 14.28 -25.63
C ASP A 328 -6.62 14.60 -24.26
N ASP A 329 -7.93 14.85 -24.23
CA ASP A 329 -8.68 15.19 -23.02
C ASP A 329 -9.28 13.97 -22.30
N LEU A 330 -9.28 12.78 -22.92
CA LEU A 330 -9.85 11.56 -22.33
C LEU A 330 -9.26 11.19 -20.97
N PRO A 331 -7.94 11.34 -20.71
CA PRO A 331 -7.38 11.10 -19.38
C PRO A 331 -8.03 12.00 -18.31
N VAL A 332 -8.14 13.29 -18.61
CA VAL A 332 -8.70 14.30 -17.69
C VAL A 332 -10.20 14.07 -17.46
N LEU A 333 -10.92 13.73 -18.53
CA LEU A 333 -12.34 13.35 -18.46
C LEU A 333 -12.52 12.07 -17.65
N GLY A 334 -11.69 11.05 -17.89
CA GLY A 334 -11.68 9.80 -17.14
C GLY A 334 -11.51 10.05 -15.65
N ASP A 335 -10.56 10.89 -15.25
CA ASP A 335 -10.36 11.22 -13.84
C ASP A 335 -11.50 12.06 -13.24
N LYS A 336 -12.09 13.00 -14.00
CA LYS A 336 -13.28 13.74 -13.55
C LYS A 336 -14.49 12.82 -13.36
N ILE A 337 -14.75 11.92 -14.30
CA ILE A 337 -15.85 10.94 -14.23
C ILE A 337 -15.65 10.02 -13.04
N LYS A 338 -14.43 9.47 -12.90
CA LYS A 338 -14.00 8.62 -11.80
C LYS A 338 -14.18 9.32 -10.44
N TYR A 339 -13.67 10.55 -10.30
CA TYR A 339 -13.81 11.33 -9.08
C TYR A 339 -15.27 11.63 -8.75
N LYS A 340 -16.06 12.10 -9.73
CA LYS A 340 -17.48 12.39 -9.51
C LYS A 340 -18.28 11.13 -9.22
N PHE A 341 -17.95 10.00 -9.85
CA PHE A 341 -18.51 8.71 -9.49
C PHE A 341 -18.27 8.45 -8.00
N PHE A 342 -17.03 8.51 -7.49
CA PHE A 342 -16.78 8.26 -6.07
C PHE A 342 -17.45 9.26 -5.12
N GLU A 343 -17.36 10.57 -5.41
CA GLU A 343 -17.98 11.62 -4.59
C GLU A 343 -19.51 11.45 -4.48
N THR A 344 -20.17 11.04 -5.56
CA THR A 344 -21.62 10.85 -5.58
C THR A 344 -22.06 9.48 -5.10
N HIS A 345 -21.21 8.46 -5.24
CA HIS A 345 -21.52 7.06 -4.93
C HIS A 345 -21.13 6.65 -3.50
N ASP A 346 -20.66 7.57 -2.65
CA ASP A 346 -20.40 7.34 -1.22
C ASP A 346 -21.64 6.74 -0.48
N LYS A 347 -22.85 6.92 -1.03
CA LYS A 347 -24.11 6.34 -0.55
C LYS A 347 -24.67 5.16 -1.37
N LEU A 348 -24.04 4.79 -2.49
CA LEU A 348 -24.36 3.55 -3.22
C LEU A 348 -23.69 2.31 -2.59
N SER A 349 -23.27 2.41 -1.33
CA SER A 349 -22.92 1.32 -0.39
C SER A 349 -24.07 0.37 -0.09
N SER A 350 -25.20 0.55 -0.75
CA SER A 350 -26.29 -0.39 -0.75
C SER A 350 -25.93 -1.65 -1.53
N TYR A 351 -26.14 -2.78 -0.87
CA TYR A 351 -26.12 -4.13 -1.41
C TYR A 351 -26.89 -4.30 -2.75
N ARG A 352 -27.84 -3.41 -3.03
CA ARG A 352 -28.64 -3.37 -4.28
C ARG A 352 -27.84 -3.04 -5.55
N ASN A 353 -26.57 -2.62 -5.42
CA ASN A 353 -25.75 -2.15 -6.55
C ASN A 353 -24.42 -2.91 -6.73
N LEU A 354 -24.38 -4.19 -6.35
CA LEU A 354 -23.18 -5.04 -6.46
C LEU A 354 -22.71 -5.31 -7.91
N GLU A 355 -23.39 -4.77 -8.94
CA GLU A 355 -23.19 -5.20 -10.32
C GLU A 355 -22.06 -4.52 -11.10
N ASN A 356 -21.35 -5.34 -11.89
CA ASN A 356 -20.42 -4.97 -12.97
C ASN A 356 -19.44 -3.84 -12.62
N ARG A 357 -18.78 -3.93 -11.46
CA ARG A 357 -17.67 -3.03 -11.11
C ARG A 357 -16.33 -3.69 -11.35
N PHE A 358 -15.29 -2.88 -11.52
CA PHE A 358 -13.91 -3.34 -11.63
C PHE A 358 -13.16 -3.01 -10.35
N THR A 359 -12.26 -3.90 -9.94
CA THR A 359 -11.38 -3.70 -8.79
C THR A 359 -10.21 -2.79 -9.16
N THR A 360 -9.43 -2.42 -8.14
CA THR A 360 -8.13 -1.77 -8.23
C THR A 360 -7.14 -2.41 -9.23
N ARG A 361 -7.31 -3.70 -9.54
CA ARG A 361 -6.47 -4.50 -10.43
C ARG A 361 -7.08 -4.71 -11.82
N GLY A 362 -8.19 -4.02 -12.14
CA GLY A 362 -8.86 -4.13 -13.45
C GLY A 362 -9.59 -5.45 -13.69
N ILE A 363 -9.75 -6.30 -12.66
CA ILE A 363 -10.61 -7.48 -12.74
C ILE A 363 -12.04 -7.08 -12.35
N SER A 364 -13.05 -7.74 -12.91
CA SER A 364 -14.43 -7.50 -12.47
C SER A 364 -14.59 -7.96 -11.02
N PHE A 365 -15.40 -7.24 -10.24
CA PHE A 365 -15.75 -7.60 -8.88
C PHE A 365 -16.36 -9.00 -8.80
N PHE A 366 -17.09 -9.41 -9.84
CA PHE A 366 -17.60 -10.77 -9.95
C PHE A 366 -16.51 -11.82 -10.09
N ARG A 367 -15.46 -11.53 -10.86
CA ARG A 367 -14.29 -12.41 -10.94
C ARG A 367 -13.55 -12.46 -9.60
N LEU A 368 -13.37 -11.33 -8.94
CA LEU A 368 -12.78 -11.29 -7.59
C LEU A 368 -13.56 -12.17 -6.60
N LEU A 369 -14.88 -12.01 -6.53
CA LEU A 369 -15.71 -12.82 -5.64
C LEU A 369 -15.64 -14.32 -5.99
N ARG A 370 -15.65 -14.64 -7.28
CA ARG A 370 -15.53 -16.02 -7.77
C ARG A 370 -14.20 -16.65 -7.32
N ASP A 371 -13.08 -15.94 -7.51
CA ASP A 371 -11.75 -16.40 -7.10
C ASP A 371 -11.67 -16.58 -5.58
N GLN A 372 -12.33 -15.71 -4.79
CA GLN A 372 -12.40 -15.84 -3.33
C GLN A 372 -13.28 -17.01 -2.87
N VAL A 373 -14.43 -17.25 -3.50
CA VAL A 373 -15.30 -18.39 -3.21
C VAL A 373 -14.60 -19.72 -3.45
N GLN A 374 -13.72 -19.79 -4.45
CA GLN A 374 -12.93 -21.00 -4.72
C GLN A 374 -11.93 -21.32 -3.60
N GLY A 375 -11.39 -20.29 -2.93
CA GLY A 375 -10.35 -20.43 -1.92
C GLY A 375 -10.81 -20.36 -0.46
N ASP A 376 -12.02 -19.85 -0.19
CA ASP A 376 -12.49 -19.57 1.17
C ASP A 376 -13.98 -19.91 1.39
N ASP A 377 -14.24 -20.94 2.18
CA ASP A 377 -15.59 -21.38 2.55
C ASP A 377 -16.35 -20.36 3.42
N ILE A 378 -15.65 -19.45 4.12
CA ILE A 378 -16.29 -18.34 4.84
C ILE A 378 -16.94 -17.40 3.83
N VAL A 379 -16.23 -17.03 2.77
CA VAL A 379 -16.77 -16.16 1.72
C VAL A 379 -17.95 -16.83 1.01
N ALA A 380 -17.84 -18.12 0.69
CA ALA A 380 -18.95 -18.89 0.10
C ALA A 380 -20.21 -18.89 0.99
N GLY A 381 -20.04 -19.16 2.30
CA GLY A 381 -21.15 -19.13 3.26
C GLY A 381 -21.75 -17.72 3.45
N MET A 382 -20.91 -16.69 3.44
CA MET A 382 -21.36 -15.28 3.50
C MET A 382 -22.19 -14.91 2.27
N LEU A 383 -21.78 -15.33 1.08
CA LEU A 383 -22.53 -15.10 -0.16
C LEU A 383 -23.88 -15.83 -0.14
N ALA A 384 -23.91 -17.07 0.37
CA ALA A 384 -25.15 -17.85 0.48
C ALA A 384 -26.16 -17.17 1.42
N LEU A 385 -25.70 -16.69 2.59
CA LEU A 385 -26.53 -15.92 3.54
C LEU A 385 -26.99 -14.59 2.95
N ALA A 386 -26.09 -13.83 2.31
CA ALA A 386 -26.39 -12.52 1.72
C ALA A 386 -27.45 -12.62 0.60
N ALA A 387 -27.41 -13.72 -0.17
CA ALA A 387 -28.30 -14.01 -1.29
C ALA A 387 -29.72 -14.46 -0.88
N HIS A 388 -30.00 -14.59 0.43
CA HIS A 388 -31.35 -14.90 0.91
C HIS A 388 -32.33 -13.77 0.56
N GLN A 389 -33.57 -14.17 0.25
CA GLN A 389 -34.63 -13.24 -0.11
C GLN A 389 -35.85 -13.43 0.80
N PHE A 390 -36.11 -12.41 1.62
CA PHE A 390 -37.34 -12.30 2.39
C PHE A 390 -38.52 -11.95 1.48
N ARG A 391 -39.76 -12.28 1.91
CA ARG A 391 -40.98 -12.06 1.13
C ARG A 391 -41.29 -10.59 0.85
N ASP A 392 -40.75 -9.67 1.64
CA ASP A 392 -40.89 -8.21 1.53
C ASP A 392 -39.75 -7.54 0.73
N ALA A 393 -38.85 -8.32 0.11
CA ALA A 393 -37.70 -7.77 -0.60
C ALA A 393 -38.10 -7.00 -1.88
N THR A 394 -37.52 -5.80 -2.05
CA THR A 394 -37.69 -4.95 -3.24
C THR A 394 -36.97 -5.52 -4.48
N GLU A 395 -37.47 -5.21 -5.69
CA GLU A 395 -36.91 -5.64 -6.99
C GLU A 395 -35.37 -5.52 -7.12
N PRO A 396 -34.70 -4.44 -6.67
CA PRO A 396 -33.24 -4.32 -6.80
C PRO A 396 -32.42 -5.31 -5.95
N GLU A 397 -32.93 -5.75 -4.79
CA GLU A 397 -32.26 -6.76 -3.95
C GLU A 397 -32.31 -8.15 -4.61
N THR A 398 -33.39 -8.42 -5.34
CA THR A 398 -33.57 -9.65 -6.12
C THR A 398 -32.45 -9.82 -7.13
N ARG A 399 -32.03 -8.73 -7.78
CA ARG A 399 -31.00 -8.75 -8.81
C ARG A 399 -29.61 -9.08 -8.24
N SER A 400 -29.19 -8.38 -7.18
CA SER A 400 -27.95 -8.71 -6.45
C SER A 400 -27.96 -10.13 -5.90
N ASN A 401 -29.08 -10.56 -5.30
CA ASN A 401 -29.23 -11.93 -4.79
C ASN A 401 -29.06 -12.98 -5.89
N MET A 402 -29.72 -12.82 -7.04
CA MET A 402 -29.55 -13.73 -8.18
C MET A 402 -28.10 -13.79 -8.65
N CYS A 403 -27.41 -12.65 -8.67
CA CYS A 403 -26.02 -12.62 -9.07
C CYS A 403 -25.12 -13.43 -8.12
N LEU A 404 -25.29 -13.29 -6.80
CA LEU A 404 -24.52 -14.07 -5.84
C LEU A 404 -24.82 -15.58 -5.95
N ARG A 405 -26.09 -15.96 -6.15
CA ARG A 405 -26.46 -17.36 -6.41
C ARG A 405 -25.79 -17.93 -7.65
N ASN A 406 -25.70 -17.14 -8.72
CA ASN A 406 -25.03 -17.57 -9.94
C ASN A 406 -23.53 -17.83 -9.72
N ILE A 407 -22.85 -17.00 -8.92
CA ILE A 407 -21.44 -17.23 -8.56
C ILE A 407 -21.29 -18.57 -7.80
N LEU A 408 -22.12 -18.80 -6.79
CA LEU A 408 -22.10 -20.05 -6.01
C LEU A 408 -22.40 -21.28 -6.88
N ASN A 409 -23.34 -21.17 -7.81
CA ASN A 409 -23.68 -22.25 -8.74
C ASN A 409 -22.51 -22.58 -9.68
N VAL A 410 -21.85 -21.57 -10.25
CA VAL A 410 -20.73 -21.76 -11.17
C VAL A 410 -19.53 -22.40 -10.46
N GLU A 411 -19.30 -22.09 -9.18
CA GLU A 411 -18.23 -22.68 -8.37
C GLU A 411 -18.61 -24.00 -7.68
N GLY A 412 -19.78 -24.57 -8.00
CA GLY A 412 -20.23 -25.84 -7.43
C GLY A 412 -20.67 -25.77 -5.97
N LYS A 413 -20.80 -24.57 -5.39
CA LYS A 413 -21.21 -24.31 -3.99
C LYS A 413 -22.72 -24.08 -3.82
N HIS A 414 -23.52 -24.54 -4.78
CA HIS A 414 -24.98 -24.39 -4.79
C HIS A 414 -25.68 -24.96 -3.53
N ASP A 415 -25.15 -26.06 -2.96
CA ASP A 415 -25.69 -26.71 -1.77
C ASP A 415 -25.80 -25.74 -0.57
N MET A 416 -24.87 -24.81 -0.42
CA MET A 416 -24.90 -23.81 0.67
C MET A 416 -26.09 -22.85 0.55
N THR A 417 -26.53 -22.54 -0.67
CA THR A 417 -27.75 -21.74 -0.89
C THR A 417 -29.00 -22.52 -0.49
N GLU A 418 -28.99 -23.83 -0.73
CA GLU A 418 -30.08 -24.73 -0.34
C GLU A 418 -30.13 -24.93 1.18
N GLU A 419 -28.99 -25.07 1.86
CA GLU A 419 -28.91 -25.07 3.34
C GLU A 419 -29.53 -23.82 3.95
N VAL A 420 -29.20 -22.64 3.43
CA VAL A 420 -29.80 -21.35 3.85
C VAL A 420 -31.31 -21.34 3.60
N ARG A 421 -31.77 -21.86 2.46
CA ARG A 421 -33.19 -21.98 2.14
C ARG A 421 -33.91 -22.95 3.08
N GLN A 422 -33.27 -24.03 3.52
CA GLN A 422 -33.85 -24.97 4.48
C GLN A 422 -33.93 -24.35 5.88
N LEU A 423 -32.93 -23.58 6.28
CA LEU A 423 -32.92 -22.85 7.55
C LEU A 423 -34.02 -21.77 7.60
N PHE A 424 -34.17 -20.99 6.53
CA PHE A 424 -35.04 -19.79 6.48
C PHE A 424 -36.33 -20.00 5.66
N GLY A 425 -36.60 -21.23 5.23
CA GLY A 425 -37.64 -21.55 4.25
C GLY A 425 -39.08 -21.52 4.80
N SER A 426 -40.04 -21.88 3.95
CA SER A 426 -41.46 -22.08 4.33
C SER A 426 -41.87 -23.56 4.38
N GLY A 427 -40.90 -24.48 4.28
CA GLY A 427 -41.14 -25.92 4.23
C GLY A 427 -41.45 -26.52 5.61
N PRO A 428 -41.96 -27.76 5.66
CA PRO A 428 -42.25 -28.46 6.92
C PRO A 428 -41.02 -28.64 7.82
N ASP A 429 -39.81 -28.67 7.24
CA ASP A 429 -38.53 -28.78 7.95
C ASP A 429 -37.86 -27.41 8.21
N SER A 430 -38.52 -26.29 7.89
CA SER A 430 -37.96 -24.95 8.10
C SER A 430 -37.90 -24.60 9.58
N LEU A 431 -36.77 -24.06 10.01
CA LEU A 431 -36.47 -23.87 11.43
C LEU A 431 -36.99 -22.57 12.02
N SER A 432 -37.07 -21.55 11.18
CA SER A 432 -37.39 -20.18 11.60
C SER A 432 -38.51 -19.55 10.77
N GLY A 433 -38.98 -20.21 9.70
CA GLY A 433 -39.85 -19.59 8.70
C GLY A 433 -39.12 -18.51 7.88
N ASN A 434 -39.77 -17.97 6.85
CA ASN A 434 -39.24 -16.84 6.07
C ASN A 434 -39.61 -15.47 6.69
N ASP A 435 -39.81 -15.43 8.01
CA ASP A 435 -40.07 -14.19 8.75
C ASP A 435 -38.72 -13.53 9.10
N PRO A 436 -38.44 -12.31 8.62
CA PRO A 436 -37.20 -11.60 8.91
C PRO A 436 -36.92 -11.39 10.41
N TYR A 437 -37.93 -11.42 11.26
CA TYR A 437 -37.80 -11.19 12.71
C TYR A 437 -37.64 -12.46 13.54
N SER A 438 -37.68 -13.63 12.91
CA SER A 438 -37.41 -14.90 13.60
C SER A 438 -36.00 -14.95 14.18
N ILE A 439 -35.88 -15.49 15.38
CA ILE A 439 -34.61 -15.55 16.11
C ILE A 439 -33.88 -16.86 15.80
N ILE A 440 -32.59 -16.75 15.52
CA ILE A 440 -31.66 -17.86 15.38
C ILE A 440 -30.61 -17.80 16.49
N THR A 441 -30.34 -18.96 17.10
CA THR A 441 -29.33 -19.11 18.16
C THR A 441 -28.12 -19.85 17.61
N PHE A 442 -26.93 -19.24 17.71
CA PHE A 442 -25.69 -19.83 17.17
C PHE A 442 -25.27 -21.12 17.88
N ALA A 443 -25.75 -21.36 19.10
CA ALA A 443 -25.54 -22.60 19.85
C ALA A 443 -26.44 -23.77 19.39
N SER A 444 -27.29 -23.57 18.38
CA SER A 444 -28.18 -24.63 17.87
C SER A 444 -27.38 -25.77 17.23
N TYR A 445 -27.62 -26.99 17.70
CA TYR A 445 -27.00 -28.21 17.15
C TYR A 445 -27.32 -28.44 15.67
N LYS A 446 -28.38 -27.81 15.16
CA LYS A 446 -28.81 -27.88 13.76
C LYS A 446 -27.95 -27.03 12.82
N LEU A 447 -27.10 -26.17 13.38
CA LEU A 447 -26.09 -25.40 12.65
C LEU A 447 -24.74 -26.10 12.61
N MET A 448 -24.60 -27.26 13.27
CA MET A 448 -23.37 -28.05 13.24
C MET A 448 -23.33 -28.90 11.98
N GLY A 449 -22.20 -28.84 11.26
CA GLY A 449 -21.94 -29.68 10.09
C GLY A 449 -22.49 -29.14 8.77
N LEU A 450 -23.08 -27.94 8.76
CA LEU A 450 -23.50 -27.25 7.54
C LEU A 450 -22.29 -26.65 6.82
N GLY A 451 -22.34 -26.58 5.49
CA GLY A 451 -21.34 -25.87 4.69
C GLY A 451 -21.23 -24.39 5.07
N ILE A 452 -22.33 -23.76 5.52
CA ILE A 452 -22.33 -22.36 5.96
C ILE A 452 -21.83 -22.13 7.41
N SER A 453 -21.55 -23.19 8.19
CA SER A 453 -21.14 -23.06 9.59
C SER A 453 -19.92 -22.14 9.82
N PRO A 454 -18.88 -22.11 8.96
CA PRO A 454 -17.75 -21.19 9.11
C PRO A 454 -18.18 -19.71 9.07
N ALA A 455 -19.08 -19.35 8.17
CA ALA A 455 -19.62 -17.99 8.07
C ALA A 455 -20.45 -17.60 9.30
N LEU A 456 -21.26 -18.52 9.82
CA LEU A 456 -22.03 -18.30 11.05
C LEU A 456 -21.11 -18.06 12.26
N LYS A 457 -20.04 -18.85 12.40
CA LYS A 457 -19.03 -18.65 13.46
C LYS A 457 -18.32 -17.30 13.33
N PHE A 458 -18.07 -16.84 12.11
CA PHE A 458 -17.45 -15.54 11.86
C PHE A 458 -18.38 -14.38 12.27
N LEU A 459 -19.70 -14.50 12.04
CA LEU A 459 -20.67 -13.43 12.38
C LEU A 459 -21.01 -13.39 13.87
N GLN A 460 -20.96 -14.53 14.58
CA GLN A 460 -21.36 -14.66 15.99
C GLN A 460 -20.75 -13.61 16.93
N PRO A 461 -19.43 -13.29 16.90
CA PRO A 461 -18.85 -12.28 17.80
C PRO A 461 -19.46 -10.90 17.61
N SER A 462 -19.91 -10.56 16.40
CA SER A 462 -20.47 -9.25 16.06
C SER A 462 -21.97 -9.15 16.31
N LEU A 463 -22.71 -10.25 16.16
CA LEU A 463 -24.17 -10.29 16.31
C LEU A 463 -24.63 -10.79 17.69
N GLY A 464 -23.73 -11.37 18.48
CA GLY A 464 -24.04 -11.96 19.78
C GLY A 464 -24.50 -13.43 19.71
N PRO A 465 -24.93 -14.02 20.83
CA PRO A 465 -25.25 -15.45 20.93
C PRO A 465 -26.55 -15.85 20.20
N ALA A 466 -27.43 -14.88 19.92
CA ALA A 466 -28.63 -15.03 19.10
C ALA A 466 -28.91 -13.72 18.36
N CYS A 467 -29.52 -13.80 17.18
CA CYS A 467 -29.89 -12.64 16.37
C CYS A 467 -31.15 -12.94 15.55
N THR A 468 -31.75 -11.91 14.94
CA THR A 468 -32.82 -12.10 13.95
C THR A 468 -32.25 -12.57 12.61
N LEU A 469 -33.06 -13.26 11.80
CA LEU A 469 -32.67 -13.64 10.43
C LEU A 469 -32.26 -12.41 9.60
N ARG A 470 -32.96 -11.29 9.77
CA ARG A 470 -32.63 -10.02 9.10
C ARG A 470 -31.26 -9.49 9.51
N GLU A 471 -30.92 -9.49 10.79
CA GLU A 471 -29.60 -9.08 11.27
C GLU A 471 -28.49 -9.98 10.73
N LEU A 472 -28.74 -11.29 10.67
CA LEU A 472 -27.80 -12.25 10.10
C LEU A 472 -27.53 -11.99 8.62
N VAL A 473 -28.59 -11.86 7.81
CA VAL A 473 -28.50 -11.54 6.38
C VAL A 473 -27.83 -10.18 6.17
N ASN A 474 -28.17 -9.16 6.96
CA ASN A 474 -27.56 -7.84 6.87
C ASN A 474 -26.07 -7.85 7.26
N GLY A 475 -25.68 -8.65 8.25
CA GLY A 475 -24.28 -8.87 8.60
C GLY A 475 -23.48 -9.48 7.45
N ALA A 476 -24.03 -10.51 6.80
CA ALA A 476 -23.43 -11.11 5.61
C ALA A 476 -23.36 -10.12 4.42
N ARG A 477 -24.44 -9.36 4.17
CA ARG A 477 -24.45 -8.32 3.12
C ARG A 477 -23.40 -7.24 3.38
N LYS A 478 -23.24 -6.81 4.64
CA LYS A 478 -22.20 -5.86 5.05
C LYS A 478 -20.81 -6.42 4.77
N TYR A 479 -20.55 -7.68 5.12
CA TYR A 479 -19.26 -8.33 4.82
C TYR A 479 -18.94 -8.35 3.32
N VAL A 480 -19.92 -8.68 2.47
CA VAL A 480 -19.76 -8.61 0.99
C VAL A 480 -19.49 -7.17 0.53
N MET A 481 -20.17 -6.19 1.12
CA MET A 481 -19.90 -4.77 0.84
C MET A 481 -18.52 -4.32 1.31
N ASP A 482 -17.97 -4.88 2.39
CA ASP A 482 -16.62 -4.54 2.86
C ASP A 482 -15.55 -5.09 1.89
N ILE A 483 -15.73 -6.29 1.34
CA ILE A 483 -14.90 -6.81 0.23
C ILE A 483 -15.01 -5.91 -0.99
N TYR A 484 -16.23 -5.46 -1.29
CA TYR A 484 -16.47 -4.53 -2.40
C TYR A 484 -15.74 -3.19 -2.20
N TRP A 485 -15.87 -2.58 -1.03
CA TRP A 485 -15.29 -1.26 -0.72
C TRP A 485 -13.76 -1.26 -0.64
N SER A 486 -13.16 -2.30 -0.07
CA SER A 486 -11.70 -2.46 -0.04
C SER A 486 -11.07 -2.59 -1.43
N ASN A 487 -11.88 -2.82 -2.47
CA ASN A 487 -11.46 -2.97 -3.85
C ASN A 487 -11.91 -1.82 -4.78
N ILE A 488 -12.52 -0.78 -4.21
CA ILE A 488 -12.92 0.43 -4.94
C ILE A 488 -11.79 1.48 -4.92
N VAL A 489 -11.58 2.15 -6.07
CA VAL A 489 -10.46 3.08 -6.35
C VAL A 489 -10.68 4.48 -5.77
N VAL A 490 -9.62 5.15 -5.28
CA VAL A 490 -9.24 6.58 -5.48
C VAL A 490 -7.69 6.68 -5.24
N PRO A 491 -6.88 7.59 -5.83
CA PRO A 491 -6.61 7.98 -7.23
C PRO A 491 -5.12 7.70 -7.70
N ASP A 492 -4.89 7.94 -9.00
CA ASP A 492 -3.69 8.16 -9.87
C ASP A 492 -2.38 7.37 -9.75
N MET A 493 -1.96 6.93 -8.58
CA MET A 493 -0.78 6.07 -8.43
C MET A 493 -1.05 5.11 -7.29
N ALA A 494 -1.15 3.82 -7.61
CA ALA A 494 -1.36 2.80 -6.61
C ALA A 494 0.00 2.26 -6.16
N LEU A 495 0.28 2.34 -4.85
CA LEU A 495 1.38 1.63 -4.22
C LEU A 495 0.90 0.21 -3.88
N ASP A 496 1.55 -0.81 -4.40
CA ASP A 496 1.34 -2.22 -4.03
C ASP A 496 2.68 -2.85 -3.62
N GLY A 497 2.63 -4.02 -3.00
CA GLY A 497 3.79 -4.72 -2.48
C GLY A 497 3.80 -6.18 -2.89
N VAL A 498 4.97 -6.70 -3.24
CA VAL A 498 5.17 -8.12 -3.57
C VAL A 498 6.27 -8.72 -2.70
N ASN A 499 5.95 -9.84 -2.05
CA ASN A 499 6.89 -10.57 -1.21
C ASN A 499 7.77 -11.48 -2.09
N PHE A 500 9.08 -11.20 -2.10
CA PHE A 500 10.11 -11.96 -2.83
C PHE A 500 10.71 -13.10 -2.02
N GLY A 501 10.23 -13.34 -0.80
CA GLY A 501 10.70 -14.39 0.09
C GLY A 501 11.95 -13.99 0.87
N PRO A 502 12.62 -14.96 1.52
CA PRO A 502 13.73 -14.68 2.43
C PRO A 502 14.92 -14.04 1.71
N ILE A 503 15.52 -13.06 2.37
CA ILE A 503 16.76 -12.42 1.93
C ILE A 503 17.92 -13.42 2.09
N GLU A 504 18.64 -13.69 1.01
CA GLU A 504 19.87 -14.48 1.04
C GLU A 504 21.07 -13.63 1.49
N ASP A 505 21.14 -12.39 0.99
CA ASP A 505 22.19 -11.44 1.34
C ASP A 505 21.74 -9.99 1.09
N THR A 506 22.39 -9.05 1.76
CA THR A 506 22.22 -7.61 1.53
C THR A 506 23.57 -6.91 1.53
N CYS A 507 23.96 -6.36 0.39
CA CYS A 507 25.25 -5.68 0.22
C CYS A 507 25.10 -4.21 -0.15
N LEU A 508 26.13 -3.43 0.17
CA LEU A 508 26.25 -2.01 -0.13
C LEU A 508 27.38 -1.85 -1.15
N CYS A 509 27.07 -1.37 -2.35
CA CYS A 509 28.07 -1.18 -3.40
C CYS A 509 28.15 0.30 -3.77
N THR A 510 29.34 0.77 -4.15
CA THR A 510 29.57 2.16 -4.60
C THR A 510 29.27 2.40 -6.07
N GLY A 511 29.12 1.33 -6.86
CA GLY A 511 29.03 1.44 -8.32
C GLY A 511 30.42 1.70 -8.96
N ARG A 512 30.45 1.87 -10.29
CA ARG A 512 31.69 1.91 -11.08
C ARG A 512 32.56 3.17 -10.96
N ASP A 513 32.17 4.23 -10.25
CA ASP A 513 32.85 5.53 -10.33
C ASP A 513 33.18 6.20 -8.99
N ILE A 514 33.65 5.46 -7.99
CA ILE A 514 34.19 6.09 -6.77
C ILE A 514 35.58 5.51 -6.48
N GLU A 515 36.62 6.30 -6.74
CA GLU A 515 37.91 6.12 -6.06
C GLU A 515 37.65 6.24 -4.56
N ILE A 516 37.64 5.09 -3.88
CA ILE A 516 37.62 5.06 -2.43
C ILE A 516 39.00 5.51 -1.99
N ASP A 517 39.13 6.79 -1.67
CA ASP A 517 40.35 7.32 -1.08
C ASP A 517 40.55 6.63 0.27
N SER A 518 41.48 5.68 0.29
CA SER A 518 41.73 4.82 1.45
C SER A 518 42.53 5.50 2.56
N SER A 519 42.56 6.84 2.59
CA SER A 519 43.18 7.60 3.68
C SER A 519 42.22 7.72 4.85
N SER A 520 42.20 6.70 5.70
CA SER A 520 41.68 6.81 7.05
C SER A 520 42.62 7.68 7.89
N ASP A 521 42.51 9.00 7.82
CA ASP A 521 43.11 9.95 8.77
C ASP A 521 42.53 11.35 8.44
N ASP A 522 41.30 11.61 8.86
CA ASP A 522 40.79 12.94 9.26
C ASP A 522 39.25 12.93 9.31
N VAL A 523 38.71 12.49 10.44
CA VAL A 523 37.39 12.96 10.89
C VAL A 523 37.64 13.76 12.16
N SER A 524 37.73 15.07 12.00
CA SER A 524 37.61 16.01 13.12
C SER A 524 36.21 15.85 13.72
N LEU A 525 36.15 15.25 14.90
CA LEU A 525 34.99 15.33 15.79
C LEU A 525 34.86 16.79 16.25
N THR A 526 34.14 17.61 15.49
CA THR A 526 33.52 18.81 16.07
C THR A 526 32.32 18.35 16.88
N SER A 527 32.54 18.25 18.19
CA SER A 527 31.49 18.04 19.18
C SER A 527 30.64 19.31 19.30
N GLU A 528 29.47 19.34 18.65
CA GLU A 528 28.33 20.07 19.19
C GLU A 528 27.38 19.04 19.78
N ILE A 529 27.65 18.73 21.05
CA ILE A 529 26.80 17.96 21.92
C ILE A 529 25.92 18.97 22.65
N ASP A 530 24.65 19.10 22.27
CA ASP A 530 23.62 19.52 23.22
C ASP A 530 23.09 18.27 23.91
N VAL A 531 23.71 17.96 25.06
CA VAL A 531 23.14 17.04 26.04
C VAL A 531 21.97 17.76 26.69
N CYS A 532 20.75 17.28 26.50
CA CYS A 532 19.68 17.53 27.46
C CYS A 532 19.38 16.23 28.20
N CYS A 533 19.80 16.21 29.47
CA CYS A 533 19.55 15.16 30.45
C CYS A 533 18.05 15.02 30.79
N PHE A 534 17.66 13.83 31.25
CA PHE A 534 16.34 13.45 31.76
C PHE A 534 15.71 14.46 32.73
N GLY A 535 14.40 14.74 32.56
CA GLY A 535 13.55 15.32 33.61
C GLY A 535 12.30 16.06 33.11
N GLY A 536 11.16 15.36 33.13
CA GLY A 536 9.77 15.83 33.18
C GLY A 536 9.37 17.23 32.66
N CYS A 537 8.48 17.26 31.65
CA CYS A 537 7.19 17.96 31.73
C CYS A 537 6.31 17.59 30.53
N SER A 538 5.09 17.18 30.82
CA SER A 538 4.01 17.02 29.84
C SER A 538 3.75 18.32 29.08
N MET A 539 3.58 18.25 27.76
CA MET A 539 2.58 19.08 27.08
C MET A 539 1.94 18.35 25.89
N ASN A 540 0.63 18.31 25.98
CA ASN A 540 -0.35 17.71 25.10
C ASN A 540 -0.47 18.53 23.79
N PRO A 541 -0.23 17.95 22.60
CA PRO A 541 -0.28 18.69 21.33
C PRO A 541 -1.69 18.91 20.76
N TYR A 542 -2.77 18.52 21.46
CA TYR A 542 -4.16 18.71 20.99
C TYR A 542 -4.80 20.07 21.33
N SER A 543 -4.03 21.11 21.67
CA SER A 543 -4.59 22.45 21.88
C SER A 543 -4.09 23.44 20.83
N ARG A 544 -4.76 23.46 19.67
CA ARG A 544 -5.00 24.61 18.76
C ARG A 544 -5.33 24.12 17.34
N MET A 545 -6.59 23.77 17.11
CA MET A 545 -7.30 24.10 15.87
C MET A 545 -8.77 24.36 16.25
N ARG A 546 -9.10 25.66 16.25
CA ARG A 546 -10.45 26.17 16.03
C ARG A 546 -10.54 26.56 14.57
#